data_AF-A0AAC9QQV4-F1
#
_entry.id   AF-A0AAC9QQV4-F1
#
_cell.length_a   1.000
_cell.length_b   1.000
_cell.length_c   1.000
_cell.angle_alpha   90.00
_cell.angle_beta   90.00
_cell.angle_gamma   90.00
#
_symmetry.space_group_name_H-M   'P 1'
#
loop_
_entity.id
_entity.type
_entity.pdbx_description
1 polymer ?
#
loop_
_entity_poly.entity_id
_entity_poly.type
_entity_poly.pdbx_seq_one_letter_code
_entity_poly.pdbx_strand_id
1 'polypeptide(L)'
;MTHLQKTGNTIPSTKKHKSSRLFSSMSLPCKEQPIGHLKTREIMIETSNPSFQSTLPINTKNPRTTLAIIDAHSRPIALLYKKGHINQAQYKAAERFYIYWRQCQGDTQMSLDLTVQKVDSSQRYTHPIEIQTNALKHLQTVKTHLGILGYRLVEQVVGYDQAFKELSPSKRKQNSLADHLRDCLDLLAIHWGYVNHASTS
;
A
#
# COMPACT_ATOMS: atom_id res chain seq x y z
N MET A 1 -4.84 20.98 69.72
CA MET A 1 -3.83 20.91 70.80
C MET A 1 -3.65 19.44 71.10
N THR A 2 -2.52 18.76 70.85
CA THR A 2 -1.14 19.07 71.17
C THR A 2 -0.17 18.33 70.23
N HIS A 3 1.04 18.88 70.14
CA HIS A 3 2.21 18.56 69.32
C HIS A 3 3.00 17.31 69.77
N LEU A 4 3.80 16.69 68.89
CA LEU A 4 5.25 16.27 68.98
C LEU A 4 5.54 15.10 68.00
N GLN A 5 6.19 15.26 66.83
CA GLN A 5 7.62 15.45 66.49
C GLN A 5 8.64 14.34 66.86
N LYS A 6 9.26 13.83 65.76
CA LYS A 6 10.70 13.54 65.50
C LYS A 6 11.35 12.23 65.97
N THR A 7 11.99 11.55 65.01
CA THR A 7 13.44 11.21 64.87
C THR A 7 13.54 10.15 63.74
N GLY A 8 14.46 10.10 62.78
CA GLY A 8 15.91 10.35 62.72
C GLY A 8 16.53 9.08 62.10
N ASN A 9 16.84 9.07 60.80
CA ASN A 9 18.19 9.21 60.19
C ASN A 9 19.04 7.92 60.09
N THR A 10 19.69 7.78 58.92
CA THR A 10 21.05 7.22 58.68
C THR A 10 21.20 5.87 57.91
N ILE A 11 21.56 6.04 56.63
CA ILE A 11 22.26 5.18 55.64
C ILE A 11 23.69 4.89 56.19
N PRO A 12 24.43 3.76 55.99
CA PRO A 12 24.94 3.35 54.66
C PRO A 12 25.36 1.87 54.44
N SER A 13 25.64 1.51 53.17
CA SER A 13 26.86 0.78 52.72
C SER A 13 26.61 0.07 51.37
N THR A 14 27.17 0.55 50.25
CA THR A 14 28.43 0.12 49.58
C THR A 14 28.47 -1.39 49.20
N LYS A 15 28.96 -1.89 48.06
CA LYS A 15 29.74 -1.35 46.93
C LYS A 15 29.91 -2.46 45.87
N LYS A 16 30.31 -2.05 44.66
CA LYS A 16 30.98 -2.78 43.53
C LYS A 16 30.06 -3.43 42.50
N HIS A 17 29.94 -2.90 41.27
CA HIS A 17 30.91 -2.66 40.18
C HIS A 17 31.56 -3.91 39.56
N LYS A 18 31.12 -4.22 38.32
CA LYS A 18 31.92 -4.50 37.11
C LYS A 18 30.94 -4.42 35.92
N SER A 19 30.94 -3.40 35.06
CA SER A 19 31.95 -2.88 34.12
C SER A 19 32.24 -3.80 32.94
N SER A 20 31.55 -3.57 31.82
CA SER A 20 32.11 -3.33 30.46
C SER A 20 30.91 -3.23 29.49
N ARG A 21 30.52 -2.05 28.98
CA ARG A 21 31.03 -1.37 27.75
C ARG A 21 31.09 -2.34 26.56
N LEU A 22 30.59 -2.08 25.36
CA LEU A 22 30.07 -0.91 24.65
C LEU A 22 29.46 -1.52 23.37
N PHE A 23 28.36 -1.00 22.83
CA PHE A 23 28.25 -0.66 21.41
C PHE A 23 27.03 0.24 21.24
N SER A 24 27.33 1.53 21.24
CA SER A 24 26.48 2.58 20.70
C SER A 24 26.67 2.58 19.18
N SER A 25 25.57 2.49 18.42
CA SER A 25 25.45 3.23 17.16
C SER A 25 24.02 3.24 16.63
N MET A 26 23.47 4.46 16.63
CA MET A 26 22.52 5.00 15.66
C MET A 26 21.07 4.51 15.70
N SER A 27 20.36 4.96 16.74
CA SER A 27 18.99 5.46 16.54
C SER A 27 19.04 6.69 15.63
N LEU A 28 18.38 6.65 14.47
CA LEU A 28 18.04 7.86 13.73
C LEU A 28 16.82 8.50 14.42
N PRO A 29 16.93 9.69 15.04
CA PRO A 29 15.75 10.50 15.26
C PRO A 29 15.49 11.25 13.96
N CYS A 30 14.51 10.80 13.17
CA CYS A 30 13.99 11.64 12.11
C CYS A 30 13.25 12.80 12.79
N LYS A 31 13.95 13.92 13.01
CA LYS A 31 13.32 15.17 13.39
C LYS A 31 12.53 15.65 12.18
N GLU A 32 11.24 15.37 12.17
CA GLU A 32 10.29 16.05 11.30
C GLU A 32 10.32 17.55 11.63
N GLN A 33 10.88 18.34 10.72
CA GLN A 33 10.56 19.76 10.66
C GLN A 33 9.28 19.90 9.83
N PRO A 34 8.22 20.54 10.35
CA PRO A 34 7.01 20.75 9.56
C PRO A 34 7.30 21.77 8.46
N ILE A 35 7.47 21.29 7.23
CA ILE A 35 7.50 22.13 6.03
C ILE A 35 6.06 22.58 5.75
N GLY A 36 5.75 23.80 6.19
CA GLY A 36 4.59 24.56 5.71
C GLY A 36 3.23 24.04 6.15
N HIS A 37 2.19 24.83 5.87
CA HIS A 37 0.80 24.62 6.27
C HIS A 37 0.09 23.43 5.58
N LEU A 38 0.84 22.48 5.02
CA LEU A 38 0.30 21.27 4.40
C LEU A 38 0.12 20.24 5.50
N LYS A 39 -1.13 20.04 5.92
CA LYS A 39 -1.51 18.97 6.87
C LYS A 39 -1.43 17.62 6.16
N THR A 40 -0.23 17.18 5.81
CA THR A 40 0.03 15.82 5.32
C THR A 40 -0.36 14.85 6.44
N ARG A 41 -1.37 14.04 6.21
CA ARG A 41 -1.73 12.96 7.14
C ARG A 41 -0.91 11.75 6.74
N GLU A 42 0.12 11.45 7.48
CA GLU A 42 0.94 10.27 7.22
C GLU A 42 0.20 9.00 7.64
N ILE A 43 0.23 7.98 6.78
CA ILE A 43 -0.37 6.67 7.04
C ILE A 43 0.72 5.62 6.91
N MET A 44 0.93 4.88 7.99
CA MET A 44 1.72 3.64 7.93
C MET A 44 0.89 2.53 7.28
N ILE A 45 1.38 1.98 6.16
CA ILE A 45 0.81 0.80 5.50
C ILE A 45 1.87 -0.29 5.31
N GLU A 46 1.47 -1.55 5.40
CA GLU A 46 2.32 -2.66 4.98
C GLU A 46 2.25 -2.79 3.46
N THR A 47 3.41 -2.74 2.82
CA THR A 47 3.57 -2.87 1.37
C THR A 47 4.62 -3.93 1.06
N SER A 48 4.60 -4.48 -0.16
CA SER A 48 5.67 -5.34 -0.66
C SER A 48 7.02 -4.63 -0.55
N ASN A 49 8.00 -5.31 0.02
CA ASN A 49 9.35 -4.78 0.16
C ASN A 49 10.02 -4.72 -1.23
N PRO A 50 10.37 -3.54 -1.76
CA PRO A 50 11.01 -3.42 -3.07
C PRO A 50 12.41 -4.05 -3.11
N SER A 51 13.05 -4.21 -1.95
CA SER A 51 14.35 -4.86 -1.80
C SER A 51 14.24 -6.36 -1.50
N PHE A 52 13.05 -6.95 -1.55
CA PHE A 52 12.87 -8.39 -1.34
C PHE A 52 13.57 -9.20 -2.43
N GLN A 53 14.45 -10.11 -2.01
CA GLN A 53 15.13 -11.04 -2.90
C GLN A 53 14.56 -12.44 -2.72
N SER A 54 13.90 -12.97 -3.77
CA SER A 54 13.29 -14.30 -3.72
C SER A 54 14.31 -15.44 -3.61
N THR A 55 15.57 -15.18 -3.94
CA THR A 55 16.67 -16.15 -3.87
C THR A 55 17.22 -16.33 -2.46
N LEU A 56 16.88 -15.44 -1.52
CA LEU A 56 17.31 -15.52 -0.13
C LEU A 56 16.17 -15.98 0.78
N PRO A 57 16.48 -16.71 1.87
CA PRO A 57 15.48 -17.09 2.85
C PRO A 57 14.83 -15.86 3.50
N ILE A 58 13.54 -15.96 3.79
CA ILE A 58 12.77 -14.90 4.45
C ILE A 58 13.28 -14.78 5.89
N ASN A 59 13.81 -13.60 6.24
CA ASN A 59 14.27 -13.29 7.58
C ASN A 59 14.14 -11.79 7.84
N THR A 60 14.55 -11.32 9.02
CA THR A 60 14.47 -9.89 9.41
C THR A 60 15.24 -8.96 8.47
N LYS A 61 16.26 -9.46 7.76
CA LYS A 61 17.04 -8.70 6.78
C LYS A 61 16.48 -8.79 5.35
N ASN A 62 15.57 -9.72 5.09
CA ASN A 62 14.87 -9.91 3.81
C ASN A 62 13.37 -10.18 4.03
N PRO A 63 12.61 -9.22 4.62
CA PRO A 63 11.19 -9.40 4.82
C PRO A 63 10.44 -9.26 3.50
N ARG A 64 9.32 -10.00 3.35
CA ARG A 64 8.43 -9.87 2.16
C ARG A 64 7.69 -8.53 2.14
N THR A 65 7.41 -7.97 3.31
CA THR A 65 6.67 -6.72 3.49
C THR A 65 7.48 -5.74 4.32
N THR A 66 7.36 -4.45 4.02
CA THR A 66 7.92 -3.35 4.80
C THR A 66 6.82 -2.36 5.16
N LEU A 67 7.00 -1.67 6.29
CA LEU A 67 6.14 -0.56 6.69
C LEU A 67 6.57 0.67 5.91
N ALA A 68 5.70 1.20 5.06
CA ALA A 68 5.91 2.47 4.38
C ALA A 68 5.05 3.56 5.03
N ILE A 69 5.66 4.71 5.28
CA ILE A 69 4.98 5.95 5.63
C ILE A 69 4.59 6.60 4.31
N ILE A 70 3.30 6.72 4.06
CA ILE A 70 2.78 7.25 2.81
C ILE A 70 1.81 8.39 3.11
N ASP A 71 1.84 9.43 2.29
CA ASP A 71 0.84 10.49 2.35
C ASP A 71 -0.56 9.90 2.12
N ALA A 72 -1.47 10.13 3.08
CA ALA A 72 -2.88 9.75 2.99
C ALA A 72 -3.55 10.17 1.69
N HIS A 73 -3.08 11.26 1.09
CA HIS A 73 -3.60 11.79 -0.16
C HIS A 73 -3.17 10.97 -1.38
N SER A 74 -1.97 10.37 -1.33
CA SER A 74 -1.39 9.70 -2.51
C SER A 74 -2.02 8.36 -2.87
N ARG A 75 -2.82 7.74 -1.97
CA ARG A 75 -3.48 6.45 -2.21
C ARG A 75 -4.85 6.33 -1.55
N PRO A 76 -5.93 6.82 -2.21
CA PRO A 76 -7.30 6.74 -1.67
C PRO A 76 -7.72 5.31 -1.29
N ILE A 77 -7.34 4.31 -2.09
CA ILE A 77 -7.70 2.90 -1.87
C ILE A 77 -7.07 2.34 -0.58
N ALA A 78 -5.79 2.60 -0.34
CA ALA A 78 -5.10 2.13 0.87
C ALA A 78 -5.71 2.78 2.13
N LEU A 79 -6.08 4.06 2.04
CA LEU A 79 -6.78 4.76 3.11
C LEU A 79 -8.18 4.17 3.37
N LEU A 80 -8.92 3.83 2.32
CA LEU A 80 -10.23 3.18 2.46
C LEU A 80 -10.10 1.81 3.14
N TYR A 81 -9.09 1.02 2.77
CA TYR A 81 -8.84 -0.29 3.37
C TYR A 81 -8.47 -0.17 4.85
N LYS A 82 -7.53 0.73 5.19
CA LYS A 82 -7.13 0.96 6.59
C LYS A 82 -8.30 1.44 7.47
N LYS A 83 -9.23 2.20 6.91
CA LYS A 83 -10.45 2.65 7.61
C LYS A 83 -11.54 1.58 7.70
N GLY A 84 -11.36 0.42 7.07
CA GLY A 84 -12.38 -0.64 7.00
C GLY A 84 -13.55 -0.30 6.10
N HIS A 85 -13.41 0.66 5.18
CA HIS A 85 -14.45 0.98 4.20
C HIS A 85 -14.46 0.02 3.02
N ILE A 86 -13.37 -0.70 2.79
CA ILE A 86 -13.28 -1.79 1.83
C ILE A 86 -12.64 -3.02 2.50
N ASN A 87 -13.06 -4.20 2.08
CA ASN A 87 -12.54 -5.47 2.59
C ASN A 87 -11.23 -5.89 1.87
N GLN A 88 -10.59 -6.95 2.35
CA GLN A 88 -9.31 -7.43 1.79
C GLN A 88 -9.45 -7.91 0.32
N ALA A 89 -10.59 -8.50 -0.05
CA ALA A 89 -10.80 -8.99 -1.40
C ALA A 89 -10.96 -7.83 -2.41
N GLN A 90 -11.73 -6.80 -2.03
CA GLN A 90 -11.87 -5.55 -2.77
C GLN A 90 -10.52 -4.82 -2.90
N TYR A 91 -9.71 -4.80 -1.84
CA TYR A 91 -8.37 -4.21 -1.88
C TYR A 91 -7.45 -4.95 -2.87
N LYS A 92 -7.40 -6.29 -2.82
CA LYS A 92 -6.65 -7.12 -3.78
C LYS A 92 -7.13 -6.92 -5.22
N ALA A 93 -8.44 -6.76 -5.42
CA ALA A 93 -9.00 -6.42 -6.72
C ALA A 93 -8.50 -5.06 -7.22
N ALA A 94 -8.55 -4.03 -6.37
CA ALA A 94 -8.02 -2.71 -6.72
C ALA A 94 -6.52 -2.76 -7.08
N GLU A 95 -5.70 -3.49 -6.30
CA GLU A 95 -4.27 -3.66 -6.61
C GLU A 95 -4.05 -4.37 -7.94
N ARG A 96 -4.80 -5.43 -8.24
CA ARG A 96 -4.68 -6.15 -9.51
C ARG A 96 -5.12 -5.29 -10.69
N PHE A 97 -6.20 -4.54 -10.56
CA PHE A 97 -6.60 -3.54 -11.55
C PHE A 97 -5.46 -2.56 -11.82
N TYR A 98 -4.87 -2.00 -10.77
CA TYR A 98 -3.78 -1.04 -10.87
C TYR A 98 -2.57 -1.57 -11.63
N ILE A 99 -2.21 -2.83 -11.40
CA ILE A 99 -1.09 -3.49 -12.11
C ILE A 99 -1.36 -3.53 -13.61
N TYR A 100 -2.54 -4.00 -14.03
CA TYR A 100 -2.89 -4.05 -15.45
C TYR A 100 -3.02 -2.65 -16.07
N TRP A 101 -3.63 -1.72 -15.33
CA TRP A 101 -3.75 -0.33 -15.76
C TRP A 101 -2.37 0.30 -15.99
N ARG A 102 -1.44 0.16 -15.03
CA ARG A 102 -0.07 0.69 -15.16
C ARG A 102 0.70 0.04 -16.32
N GLN A 103 0.53 -1.26 -16.53
CA GLN A 103 1.13 -1.97 -17.68
C GLN A 103 0.62 -1.44 -19.02
N CYS A 104 -0.64 -1.04 -19.10
CA CYS A 104 -1.20 -0.41 -20.30
C CYS A 104 -0.78 1.05 -20.48
N GLN A 105 -0.62 1.79 -19.38
CA GLN A 105 -0.25 3.20 -19.42
C GLN A 105 1.16 3.44 -19.96
N GLY A 106 2.04 2.44 -19.86
CA GLY A 106 3.36 2.43 -20.49
C GLY A 106 4.19 3.64 -20.09
N ASP A 107 5.07 3.51 -19.10
CA ASP A 107 6.13 4.49 -18.95
C ASP A 107 6.83 4.65 -20.30
N THR A 108 6.63 5.81 -20.91
CA THR A 108 7.15 6.34 -22.16
C THR A 108 8.68 6.53 -22.08
N GLN A 109 9.40 5.57 -21.51
CA GLN A 109 10.85 5.58 -21.29
C GLN A 109 11.56 4.27 -21.66
N MET A 110 10.86 3.28 -22.24
CA MET A 110 11.56 2.23 -22.96
C MET A 110 11.45 2.51 -24.46
N SER A 111 12.40 3.30 -24.98
CA SER A 111 12.76 3.23 -26.39
C SER A 111 13.04 1.78 -26.72
N LEU A 112 12.13 1.14 -27.44
CA LEU A 112 12.26 -0.25 -27.82
C LEU A 112 13.36 -0.31 -28.90
N ASP A 113 14.58 -0.62 -28.49
CA ASP A 113 15.65 -0.91 -29.45
C ASP A 113 15.36 -2.29 -30.05
N LEU A 114 14.53 -2.29 -31.11
CA LEU A 114 14.03 -3.46 -31.83
C LEU A 114 15.13 -4.25 -32.57
N THR A 115 16.40 -3.91 -32.37
CA THR A 115 17.53 -4.46 -33.12
C THR A 115 18.17 -5.70 -32.48
N VAL A 116 17.81 -6.05 -31.24
CA VAL A 116 18.43 -7.20 -30.55
C VAL A 116 17.51 -8.43 -30.60
N GLN A 117 17.60 -9.16 -31.72
CA GLN A 117 17.21 -10.57 -31.73
C GLN A 117 18.25 -11.34 -30.92
N LYS A 118 17.94 -11.67 -29.66
CA LYS A 118 18.82 -12.54 -28.85
C LYS A 118 18.24 -13.93 -28.71
N VAL A 119 19.03 -14.85 -29.24
CA VAL A 119 18.91 -16.30 -29.09
C VAL A 119 19.31 -16.69 -27.68
N ASP A 120 18.49 -17.56 -27.10
CA ASP A 120 18.83 -18.68 -26.21
C ASP A 120 18.10 -18.74 -24.85
N SER A 121 17.84 -20.01 -24.56
CA SER A 121 17.04 -20.76 -23.62
C SER A 121 17.00 -20.37 -22.12
N SER A 122 15.87 -20.78 -21.52
CA SER A 122 15.68 -21.16 -20.11
C SER A 122 15.05 -20.20 -19.10
N GLN A 123 14.48 -19.07 -19.50
CA GLN A 123 13.54 -18.32 -18.65
C GLN A 123 12.32 -17.92 -19.48
N ARG A 124 11.11 -17.98 -18.92
CA ARG A 124 9.87 -17.53 -19.57
C ARG A 124 9.93 -16.01 -19.81
N TYR A 125 10.75 -15.58 -20.76
CA TYR A 125 10.80 -14.21 -21.23
C TYR A 125 9.48 -13.92 -21.92
N THR A 126 8.67 -13.05 -21.31
CA THR A 126 7.45 -12.54 -21.92
C THR A 126 7.80 -11.18 -22.51
N HIS A 127 7.61 -11.01 -23.81
CA HIS A 127 7.99 -9.77 -24.49
C HIS A 127 7.16 -8.59 -23.92
N PRO A 128 7.70 -7.36 -23.78
CA PRO A 128 6.95 -6.22 -23.25
C PRO A 128 5.60 -5.99 -23.95
N ILE A 129 5.55 -6.22 -25.27
CA ILE A 129 4.32 -6.17 -26.07
C ILE A 129 3.30 -7.23 -25.62
N GLU A 130 3.74 -8.44 -25.30
CA GLU A 130 2.84 -9.51 -24.83
C GLU A 130 2.25 -9.18 -23.45
N ILE A 131 3.05 -8.60 -22.55
CA ILE A 131 2.59 -8.13 -21.23
C ILE A 131 1.50 -7.07 -21.41
N GLN A 132 1.76 -6.06 -22.24
CA GLN A 132 0.80 -4.99 -22.51
C GLN A 132 -0.47 -5.51 -23.20
N THR A 133 -0.33 -6.43 -24.15
CA THR A 133 -1.46 -7.05 -24.86
C THR A 133 -2.33 -7.84 -23.90
N ASN A 134 -1.73 -8.59 -22.99
CA ASN A 134 -2.47 -9.34 -21.97
C ASN A 134 -3.17 -8.41 -20.97
N ALA A 135 -2.48 -7.37 -20.51
CA ALA A 135 -3.06 -6.35 -19.63
C ALA A 135 -4.28 -5.67 -20.29
N LEU A 136 -4.19 -5.33 -21.58
CA LEU A 136 -5.28 -4.72 -22.33
C LEU A 136 -6.51 -5.64 -22.40
N LYS A 137 -6.31 -6.94 -22.64
CA LYS A 137 -7.41 -7.93 -22.64
C LYS A 137 -8.11 -7.99 -21.29
N HIS A 138 -7.34 -7.97 -20.19
CA HIS A 138 -7.91 -7.92 -18.85
C HIS A 138 -8.70 -6.63 -18.62
N LEU A 139 -8.17 -5.46 -18.97
CA LEU A 139 -8.88 -4.18 -18.81
C LEU A 139 -10.15 -4.10 -19.66
N GLN A 140 -10.15 -4.64 -20.89
CA GLN A 140 -11.34 -4.73 -21.73
C GLN A 140 -12.42 -5.61 -21.09
N THR A 141 -12.02 -6.73 -20.47
CA THR A 141 -12.93 -7.61 -19.73
C THR A 141 -13.53 -6.88 -18.53
N VAL A 142 -12.71 -6.18 -17.75
CA VAL A 142 -13.15 -5.33 -16.63
C VAL A 142 -14.13 -4.25 -17.09
N LYS A 143 -13.83 -3.57 -18.21
CA LYS A 143 -14.72 -2.55 -18.80
C LYS A 143 -16.08 -3.12 -19.20
N THR A 144 -16.11 -4.36 -19.66
CA THR A 144 -17.34 -5.07 -20.01
C THR A 144 -18.16 -5.40 -18.76
N HIS A 145 -17.53 -5.85 -17.68
CA HIS A 145 -18.20 -6.17 -16.42
C HIS A 145 -18.74 -4.93 -15.68
N LEU A 146 -17.99 -3.83 -15.65
CA LEU A 146 -18.35 -2.64 -14.88
C LEU A 146 -19.17 -1.62 -15.70
N GLY A 147 -19.22 -1.78 -17.01
CA GLY A 147 -19.71 -0.75 -17.92
C GLY A 147 -18.81 0.49 -17.95
N ILE A 148 -19.19 1.45 -18.79
CA ILE A 148 -18.37 2.64 -19.06
C ILE A 148 -18.20 3.51 -17.80
N LEU A 149 -19.29 3.75 -17.06
CA LEU A 149 -19.28 4.62 -15.88
C LEU A 149 -18.52 3.99 -14.70
N GLY A 150 -18.76 2.70 -14.43
CA GLY A 150 -18.06 1.97 -13.37
C GLY A 150 -16.56 1.86 -13.66
N TYR A 151 -16.18 1.55 -14.90
CA TYR A 151 -14.78 1.54 -15.32
C TYR A 151 -14.11 2.91 -15.12
N ARG A 152 -14.75 3.99 -15.56
CA ARG A 152 -14.21 5.36 -15.40
C ARG A 152 -14.00 5.73 -13.94
N LEU A 153 -14.94 5.37 -13.06
CA LEU A 153 -14.79 5.62 -11.63
C LEU A 153 -13.59 4.87 -11.03
N VAL A 154 -13.44 3.59 -11.36
CA VAL A 154 -12.31 2.77 -10.91
C VAL A 154 -11.00 3.33 -11.47
N GLU A 155 -10.96 3.70 -12.74
CA GLU A 155 -9.80 4.33 -13.37
C GLU A 155 -9.39 5.64 -12.68
N GLN A 156 -10.35 6.51 -12.36
CA GLN A 156 -10.11 7.77 -11.64
C GLN A 156 -9.55 7.54 -10.22
N VAL A 157 -10.17 6.65 -9.45
CA VAL A 157 -9.82 6.47 -8.03
C VAL A 157 -8.61 5.54 -7.84
N VAL A 158 -8.51 4.46 -8.63
CA VAL A 158 -7.46 3.45 -8.48
C VAL A 158 -6.27 3.74 -9.40
N GLY A 159 -6.51 4.17 -10.64
CA GLY A 159 -5.45 4.46 -11.60
C GLY A 159 -4.77 5.79 -11.33
N TYR A 160 -5.57 6.86 -11.26
CA TYR A 160 -5.08 8.23 -11.07
C TYR A 160 -5.00 8.68 -9.61
N ASP A 161 -5.32 7.80 -8.65
CA ASP A 161 -5.32 8.10 -7.21
C ASP A 161 -6.18 9.33 -6.83
N GLN A 162 -7.24 9.63 -7.60
CA GLN A 162 -8.12 10.79 -7.32
C GLN A 162 -9.01 10.54 -6.10
N ALA A 163 -9.03 11.51 -5.18
CA ALA A 163 -9.91 11.46 -4.02
C ALA A 163 -11.36 11.78 -4.40
N PHE A 164 -12.34 11.20 -3.70
CA PHE A 164 -13.77 11.52 -3.94
C PHE A 164 -14.11 13.01 -3.82
N LYS A 165 -13.34 13.75 -3.01
CA LYS A 165 -13.49 15.21 -2.86
C LYS A 165 -13.15 15.97 -4.14
N GLU A 166 -12.26 15.44 -4.97
CA GLU A 166 -11.90 16.00 -6.28
C GLU A 166 -12.95 15.67 -7.34
N LEU A 167 -13.56 14.48 -7.24
CA LEU A 167 -14.62 14.05 -8.15
C LEU A 167 -15.95 14.80 -7.94
N SER A 168 -16.24 15.21 -6.70
CA SER A 168 -17.45 15.99 -6.42
C SER A 168 -17.33 16.86 -5.18
N PRO A 169 -17.80 18.13 -5.22
CA PRO A 169 -17.87 18.98 -4.04
C PRO A 169 -18.99 18.58 -3.07
N SER A 170 -20.01 17.84 -3.54
CA SER A 170 -21.16 17.47 -2.71
C SER A 170 -20.89 16.21 -1.88
N LYS A 171 -21.06 16.31 -0.56
CA LYS A 171 -20.85 15.19 0.35
C LYS A 171 -21.75 13.98 0.07
N ARG A 172 -23.01 14.24 -0.34
CA ARG A 172 -23.95 13.18 -0.72
C ARG A 172 -23.45 12.42 -1.95
N LYS A 173 -23.00 13.14 -2.98
CA LYS A 173 -22.42 12.52 -4.19
C LYS A 173 -21.13 11.76 -3.89
N GLN A 174 -20.26 12.28 -3.01
CA GLN A 174 -19.06 11.57 -2.58
C GLN A 174 -19.38 10.22 -1.95
N ASN A 175 -20.41 10.15 -1.09
CA ASN A 175 -20.82 8.89 -0.48
C ASN A 175 -21.38 7.92 -1.54
N SER A 176 -22.24 8.40 -2.45
CA SER A 176 -22.73 7.58 -3.56
C SER A 176 -21.62 7.07 -4.49
N LEU A 177 -20.57 7.88 -4.73
CA LEU A 177 -19.39 7.44 -5.49
C LEU A 177 -18.59 6.40 -4.71
N ALA A 178 -18.48 6.53 -3.39
CA ALA A 178 -17.82 5.53 -2.56
C ALA A 178 -18.60 4.21 -2.55
N ASP A 179 -19.92 4.26 -2.45
CA ASP A 179 -20.78 3.07 -2.51
C ASP A 179 -20.64 2.37 -3.87
N HIS A 180 -20.76 3.11 -4.98
CA HIS A 180 -20.57 2.58 -6.33
C HIS A 180 -19.14 2.01 -6.54
N LEU A 181 -18.11 2.64 -5.98
CA LEU A 181 -16.76 2.09 -6.05
C LEU A 181 -16.68 0.72 -5.36
N ARG A 182 -17.33 0.54 -4.21
CA ARG A 182 -17.34 -0.76 -3.51
C ARG A 182 -18.00 -1.82 -4.37
N ASP A 183 -19.16 -1.52 -4.95
CA ASP A 183 -19.88 -2.45 -5.83
C ASP A 183 -19.00 -2.87 -7.03
N CYS A 184 -18.30 -1.92 -7.64
CA CYS A 184 -17.35 -2.21 -8.72
C CYS A 184 -16.20 -3.11 -8.25
N LEU A 185 -15.62 -2.85 -7.08
CA LEU A 185 -14.52 -3.65 -6.54
C LEU A 185 -14.98 -5.05 -6.13
N ASP A 186 -16.22 -5.22 -5.67
CA ASP A 186 -16.80 -6.54 -5.39
C ASP A 186 -16.97 -7.35 -6.67
N LEU A 187 -17.50 -6.75 -7.74
CA LEU A 187 -17.59 -7.42 -9.05
C LEU A 187 -16.22 -7.86 -9.56
N LEU A 188 -15.19 -7.03 -9.37
CA LEU A 188 -13.82 -7.38 -9.73
C LEU A 188 -13.24 -8.49 -8.84
N ALA A 189 -13.52 -8.44 -7.55
CA ALA A 189 -13.10 -9.46 -6.61
C ALA A 189 -13.72 -10.83 -6.94
N ILE A 190 -14.99 -10.86 -7.36
CA ILE A 190 -15.66 -12.06 -7.87
C ILE A 190 -15.02 -12.52 -9.17
N HIS A 191 -14.83 -11.62 -10.15
CA HIS A 191 -14.23 -11.95 -11.45
C HIS A 191 -12.84 -12.58 -11.32
N TRP A 192 -12.03 -12.12 -10.36
CA TRP A 192 -10.68 -12.65 -10.10
C TRP A 192 -10.61 -13.75 -9.04
N GLY A 193 -11.74 -14.21 -8.51
CA GLY A 193 -11.80 -15.31 -7.55
C GLY A 193 -11.24 -14.97 -6.15
N TYR A 194 -11.25 -13.70 -5.76
CA TYR A 194 -10.90 -13.28 -4.39
C TYR A 194 -12.05 -13.51 -3.41
N VAL A 195 -13.28 -13.59 -3.92
CA VAL A 195 -14.47 -13.99 -3.16
C VAL A 195 -15.01 -15.27 -3.81
N ASN A 196 -15.00 -16.36 -3.06
CA ASN A 196 -15.67 -17.60 -3.47
C ASN A 196 -17.11 -17.55 -2.95
N HIS A 197 -18.10 -17.64 -3.84
CA HIS A 197 -19.52 -17.80 -3.46
C HIS A 197 -19.86 -19.15 -2.80
N ALA A 198 -18.85 -19.90 -2.34
CA ALA A 198 -19.00 -21.28 -1.88
C ALA A 198 -19.61 -21.44 -0.46
N SER A 199 -20.31 -20.43 0.07
CA SER A 199 -20.87 -20.51 1.43
C SER A 199 -22.31 -20.00 1.54
N THR A 200 -23.16 -20.44 0.62
CA THR A 200 -24.61 -20.51 0.82
C THR A 200 -25.09 -21.78 0.13
N SER A 201 -25.03 -22.89 0.86
CA SER A 201 -25.69 -24.16 0.58
C SER A 201 -26.40 -24.60 1.85
#